data_AF-A0A2V5P3H8-F1
#
_entry.id   AF-A0A2V5P3H8-F1
#
_cell.length_a   1.000
_cell.length_b   1.000
_cell.length_c   1.000
_cell.angle_alpha   90.00
_cell.angle_beta   90.00
_cell.angle_gamma   90.00
#
_symmetry.space_group_name_H-M   'P 1'
#
loop_
_entity.id
_entity.type
_entity.pdbx_description
1 polymer ?
#
loop_
_entity_poly.entity_id
_entity_poly.type
_entity_poly.pdbx_seq_one_letter_code
_entity_poly.pdbx_strand_id
1 'polypeptide(L)'
;MQDRLLGDWTSADGKEKLKLRSLDDSVYIVYYDGDLFRAYHSDVAEASFATVQDLNSSDRKYAFVIWKLSDDGKNLRLRSVNDKVVPKETKDSATIVALLTKNARNPELFGEEIEFQKEK
;
A
#
# COMPACT_ATOMS: atom_id res chain seq x y z
N MET A 1 12.20 8.81 6.34
CA MET A 1 11.74 7.40 6.48
C MET A 1 11.21 6.88 5.16
N GLN A 2 10.36 7.67 4.51
CA GLN A 2 9.76 7.43 3.20
C GLN A 2 10.74 7.23 2.03
N ASP A 3 11.83 8.00 1.95
CA ASP A 3 12.86 7.79 0.90
C ASP A 3 13.46 6.37 0.90
N ARG A 4 13.43 5.69 2.06
CA ARG A 4 13.93 4.32 2.19
C ARG A 4 13.03 3.30 1.48
N LEU A 5 11.78 3.65 1.20
CA LEU A 5 10.86 2.84 0.38
C LEU A 5 11.21 2.90 -1.11
N LEU A 6 11.91 3.95 -1.56
CA LEU A 6 12.24 4.10 -2.97
C LEU A 6 13.24 3.04 -3.40
N GLY A 7 12.95 2.38 -4.52
CA GLY A 7 13.81 1.33 -5.05
C GLY A 7 13.03 0.26 -5.79
N ASP A 8 13.77 -0.77 -6.16
CA ASP A 8 13.24 -1.97 -6.80
C ASP A 8 13.16 -3.06 -5.75
N TRP A 9 12.08 -3.83 -5.83
CA TRP A 9 11.64 -4.76 -4.82
C TRP A 9 11.17 -6.03 -5.52
N THR A 10 11.55 -7.18 -4.98
CA THR A 10 11.16 -8.49 -5.49
C THR A 10 10.61 -9.34 -4.35
N SER A 11 9.50 -10.04 -4.58
CA SER A 11 8.90 -10.94 -3.59
C SER A 11 9.86 -12.08 -3.23
N ALA A 12 9.70 -12.68 -2.05
CA ALA A 12 10.55 -13.80 -1.62
C ALA A 12 10.55 -14.99 -2.60
N ASP A 13 9.45 -15.21 -3.32
CA ASP A 13 9.32 -16.27 -4.34
C ASP A 13 9.76 -15.83 -5.75
N GLY A 14 10.19 -14.57 -5.92
CA GLY A 14 10.69 -14.00 -7.17
C GLY A 14 9.63 -13.73 -8.24
N LYS A 15 8.34 -13.92 -7.93
CA LYS A 15 7.26 -13.80 -8.92
C LYS A 15 6.76 -12.39 -9.08
N GLU A 16 6.70 -11.62 -7.99
CA GLU A 16 6.15 -10.28 -7.98
C GLU A 16 7.28 -9.25 -7.93
N LYS A 17 7.16 -8.22 -8.77
CA LYS A 17 8.12 -7.13 -8.90
C LYS A 17 7.43 -5.81 -8.64
N LEU A 18 8.03 -5.06 -7.72
CA LEU A 18 7.54 -3.76 -7.28
C LEU A 18 8.65 -2.71 -7.50
N LYS A 19 8.32 -1.62 -8.18
CA LYS A 19 9.20 -0.44 -8.28
C LYS A 19 8.49 0.74 -7.67
N LEU A 20 9.13 1.35 -6.68
CA LEU A 20 8.65 2.52 -5.96
C LEU A 20 9.50 3.73 -6.33
N ARG A 21 8.86 4.80 -6.81
CA ARG A 21 9.49 6.07 -7.17
C ARG A 21 8.70 7.23 -6.58
N SER A 22 9.38 8.26 -6.09
CA SER A 22 8.71 9.50 -5.67
C SER A 22 8.23 10.25 -6.91
N LEU A 23 6.99 10.75 -6.84
CA LEU A 23 6.46 11.75 -7.76
C LEU A 23 6.61 13.15 -7.16
N ASP A 24 6.24 13.27 -5.88
CA ASP A 24 6.42 14.45 -5.03
C ASP A 24 6.62 14.01 -3.56
N ASP A 25 6.59 14.96 -2.63
CA ASP A 25 6.82 14.75 -1.19
C ASP A 25 5.79 13.85 -0.51
N SER A 26 4.65 13.58 -1.15
CA SER A 26 3.50 12.85 -0.59
C SER A 26 2.96 11.73 -1.50
N VAL A 27 3.36 11.74 -2.78
CA VAL A 27 2.85 10.85 -3.82
C VAL A 27 3.96 10.00 -4.39
N TYR A 28 3.68 8.71 -4.54
CA TYR A 28 4.55 7.73 -5.16
C TYR A 28 3.96 7.21 -6.46
N ILE A 29 4.82 6.91 -7.42
CA ILE A 29 4.52 6.02 -8.53
C ILE A 29 4.93 4.61 -8.15
N VAL A 30 3.98 3.71 -8.30
CA VAL A 30 4.12 2.28 -8.01
C VAL A 30 3.97 1.54 -9.33
N TYR A 31 5.01 0.83 -9.74
CA TYR A 31 4.90 -0.14 -10.82
C TYR A 31 4.91 -1.53 -10.22
N TYR A 32 3.86 -2.29 -10.46
CA TYR A 32 3.64 -3.62 -9.88
C TYR A 32 3.22 -4.59 -10.98
N ASP A 33 4.07 -5.57 -11.28
CA ASP A 33 3.80 -6.65 -12.26
C ASP A 33 3.24 -6.22 -13.63
N GLY A 34 3.64 -5.03 -14.11
CA GLY A 34 3.18 -4.50 -15.40
C GLY A 34 2.19 -3.35 -15.28
N ASP A 35 1.52 -3.24 -14.13
CA ASP A 35 0.53 -2.21 -13.89
C ASP A 35 1.12 -0.99 -13.20
N LEU A 36 0.61 0.19 -13.56
CA LEU A 36 1.05 1.47 -13.03
C LEU A 36 -0.01 2.04 -12.10
N PHE A 37 0.43 2.36 -10.89
CA PHE A 37 -0.40 2.94 -9.86
C PHE A 37 0.20 4.21 -9.29
N ARG A 38 -0.65 5.01 -8.67
CA ARG A 38 -0.27 6.16 -7.85
C ARG A 38 -0.64 5.88 -6.40
N ALA A 39 0.32 6.00 -5.49
CA ALA A 39 0.08 5.80 -4.07
C ALA A 39 0.18 7.12 -3.28
N TYR A 40 -0.77 7.33 -2.38
CA TYR A 40 -0.81 8.46 -1.45
C TYR A 40 -0.60 7.93 -0.04
N HIS A 41 0.41 8.44 0.66
CA HIS A 41 0.70 8.04 2.04
C HIS A 41 -0.26 8.70 3.04
N SER A 42 -0.70 7.94 4.03
CA SER A 42 -1.48 8.42 5.17
C SER A 42 -1.20 7.57 6.40
N ASP A 43 -0.84 8.17 7.53
CA ASP A 43 -0.74 7.44 8.80
C ASP A 43 -2.10 7.47 9.52
N VAL A 44 -2.67 6.29 9.79
CA VAL A 44 -3.97 6.14 10.45
C VAL A 44 -3.85 5.09 11.56
N ALA A 45 -4.35 5.40 12.75
CA ALA A 45 -4.36 4.46 13.88
C ALA A 45 -3.00 3.77 14.13
N GLU A 46 -1.91 4.55 14.09
CA GLU A 46 -0.52 4.10 14.28
C GLU A 46 0.01 3.12 13.20
N ALA A 47 -0.74 2.87 12.14
CA ALA A 47 -0.30 2.12 10.98
C ALA A 47 -0.06 3.04 9.78
N SER A 48 0.98 2.73 9.02
CA SER A 48 1.27 3.41 7.75
C SER A 48 0.39 2.82 6.66
N PHE A 49 -0.57 3.61 6.21
CA PHE A 49 -1.49 3.29 5.13
C PHE A 49 -1.08 3.99 3.85
N ALA A 50 -1.42 3.37 2.72
CA ALA A 50 -1.41 4.03 1.44
C ALA A 50 -2.73 3.77 0.70
N THR A 51 -3.24 4.82 0.06
CA THR A 51 -4.30 4.69 -0.93
C THR A 51 -3.64 4.56 -2.29
N VAL A 52 -3.93 3.47 -3.01
CA VAL A 52 -3.35 3.14 -4.30
C VAL A 52 -4.42 3.30 -5.37
N GLN A 53 -4.13 4.12 -6.37
CA GLN A 53 -4.98 4.39 -7.52
C GLN A 53 -4.41 3.70 -8.75
N ASP A 54 -5.21 2.82 -9.36
CA ASP A 54 -4.89 2.24 -10.67
C ASP A 54 -4.98 3.31 -11.77
N LEU A 55 -3.88 3.55 -12.48
CA LEU A 55 -3.79 4.53 -13.56
C LEU A 55 -4.14 3.93 -14.93
N ASN A 56 -4.16 2.60 -15.06
CA ASN A 56 -4.59 1.89 -16.26
C ASN A 56 -6.13 1.81 -16.35
N SER A 57 -6.84 2.01 -15.23
CA SER A 57 -8.31 1.98 -15.17
C SER A 57 -8.95 3.37 -15.30
N SER A 58 -9.89 3.52 -16.23
CA SER A 58 -10.70 4.75 -16.37
C SER A 58 -11.58 5.03 -15.15
N ASP A 59 -11.95 4.00 -14.40
CA ASP A 59 -12.78 4.11 -13.19
C ASP A 59 -11.98 4.60 -11.97
N ARG A 60 -10.65 4.77 -12.11
CA ARG A 60 -9.74 5.19 -11.05
C ARG A 60 -9.94 4.34 -9.78
N LYS A 61 -9.89 3.02 -9.95
CA LYS A 61 -10.10 2.08 -8.84
C LYS A 61 -9.08 2.34 -7.74
N TYR A 62 -9.57 2.46 -6.52
CA TYR A 62 -8.76 2.62 -5.33
C TYR A 62 -8.64 1.29 -4.59
N ALA A 63 -7.43 0.99 -4.14
CA ALA A 63 -7.15 -0.03 -3.16
C ALA A 63 -6.48 0.63 -1.95
N PHE A 64 -6.72 0.09 -0.76
CA PHE A 64 -6.02 0.52 0.44
C PHE A 64 -5.03 -0.57 0.84
N VAL A 65 -3.82 -0.17 1.18
CA VAL A 65 -2.77 -1.08 1.64
C VAL A 65 -2.17 -0.56 2.92
N ILE A 66 -1.79 -1.46 3.82
CA ILE A 66 -0.84 -1.14 4.88
C ILE A 66 0.54 -1.59 4.45
N TRP A 67 1.54 -0.87 4.90
CA TRP A 67 2.92 -1.21 4.65
C TRP A 67 3.76 -1.12 5.91
N LYS A 68 4.77 -1.99 6.00
CA LYS A 68 5.78 -1.96 7.05
C LYS A 68 7.15 -2.18 6.45
N LEU A 69 8.05 -1.25 6.70
CA LEU A 69 9.46 -1.33 6.31
C LEU A 69 10.29 -1.78 7.51
N SER A 70 11.20 -2.72 7.32
CA SER A 70 12.17 -3.11 8.35
C SER A 70 13.12 -1.96 8.71
N ASP A 71 13.66 -1.97 9.93
CA ASP A 71 14.54 -0.90 10.41
C ASP A 71 15.81 -0.72 9.57
N ASP A 72 16.28 -1.79 8.92
CA ASP A 72 17.40 -1.76 7.97
C ASP A 72 17.00 -1.31 6.55
N GLY A 73 15.70 -1.18 6.27
CA GLY A 73 15.16 -0.70 5.01
C GLY A 73 15.23 -1.71 3.88
N LYS A 74 15.41 -3.00 4.18
CA LYS A 74 15.61 -4.06 3.19
C LYS A 74 14.39 -4.94 2.96
N ASN A 75 13.45 -4.97 3.89
CA ASN A 75 12.25 -5.80 3.80
C ASN A 75 11.00 -4.92 3.89
N LEU A 76 10.16 -4.99 2.87
CA LEU A 76 8.89 -4.29 2.79
C LEU A 76 7.77 -5.31 2.83
N ARG A 77 6.87 -5.17 3.80
CA ARG A 77 5.67 -6.00 3.93
C ARG A 77 4.46 -5.19 3.56
N LEU A 78 3.62 -5.75 2.70
CA LEU A 78 2.38 -5.14 2.24
C LEU A 78 1.21 -6.06 2.57
N ARG A 79 0.10 -5.47 3.01
CA ARG A 79 -1.20 -6.17 3.12
C ARG A 79 -2.30 -5.32 2.53
N SER A 80 -3.16 -5.92 1.72
CA SER A 80 -4.36 -5.24 1.24
C SER A 80 -5.38 -5.11 2.37
N VAL A 81 -6.12 -4.00 2.38
CA VAL A 81 -7.30 -3.87 3.24
C VAL A 81 -8.45 -4.62 2.58
N ASN A 82 -9.16 -5.41 3.38
CA ASN A 82 -10.30 -6.20 2.94
C ASN A 82 -11.47 -5.30 2.53
N ASP A 83 -11.91 -5.42 1.27
CA ASP A 83 -12.97 -4.58 0.71
C ASP A 83 -14.36 -4.86 1.29
N LYS A 84 -14.54 -6.00 1.96
CA LYS A 84 -15.76 -6.28 2.75
C LYS A 84 -15.81 -5.48 4.05
N VAL A 85 -14.66 -5.08 4.58
CA VAL A 85 -14.54 -4.30 5.82
C VAL A 85 -14.45 -2.81 5.51
N VAL A 86 -13.68 -2.45 4.48
CA VAL A 86 -13.56 -1.08 3.96
C VAL A 86 -13.86 -1.08 2.46
N PRO A 87 -15.12 -0.81 2.05
CA PRO A 87 -15.53 -0.85 0.65
C PRO A 87 -14.70 0.09 -0.22
N LYS A 88 -14.29 -0.38 -1.41
CA LYS A 88 -13.47 0.37 -2.39
C LYS A 88 -14.21 1.59 -2.96
N GLU A 89 -15.54 1.58 -2.89
CA GLU A 89 -16.41 2.68 -3.30
C GLU A 89 -16.44 3.82 -2.27
N THR A 90 -15.92 3.57 -1.06
CA THR A 90 -15.79 4.60 -0.03
C THR A 90 -14.71 5.58 -0.46
N LYS A 91 -15.12 6.79 -0.87
CA LYS A 91 -14.21 7.86 -1.31
C LYS A 91 -13.94 8.91 -0.22
N ASP A 92 -14.76 8.93 0.82
CA ASP A 92 -14.66 9.90 1.90
C ASP A 92 -13.56 9.50 2.89
N SER A 93 -12.52 10.33 3.01
CA SER A 93 -11.37 10.07 3.86
C SER A 93 -11.75 9.94 5.34
N ALA A 94 -12.71 10.71 5.83
CA ALA A 94 -13.14 10.63 7.22
C ALA A 94 -13.83 9.29 7.53
N THR A 95 -14.67 8.82 6.61
CA THR A 95 -15.33 7.52 6.69
C THR A 95 -14.32 6.37 6.61
N ILE A 96 -13.33 6.45 5.71
CA ILE A 96 -12.24 5.46 5.62
C ILE A 96 -11.49 5.38 6.96
N VAL A 97 -11.07 6.52 7.50
CA VAL A 97 -10.36 6.58 8.79
C VAL A 97 -11.22 5.98 9.91
N ALA A 98 -12.50 6.34 9.99
CA ALA A 98 -13.41 5.79 11.00
C ALA A 98 -13.57 4.26 10.89
N LEU A 99 -13.69 3.73 9.66
CA LEU A 99 -13.79 2.29 9.42
C LEU A 99 -12.49 1.57 9.81
N LEU A 100 -11.34 2.13 9.46
CA LEU A 100 -10.02 1.58 9.82
C LEU A 100 -9.84 1.57 11.35
N THR A 101 -10.11 2.68 12.03
CA THR A 101 -10.02 2.76 13.49
C THR A 101 -10.97 1.80 14.18
N LYS A 102 -12.23 1.73 13.74
CA LYS A 102 -13.23 0.81 14.30
C LYS A 102 -12.82 -0.66 14.17
N ASN A 103 -12.16 -1.01 13.06
CA ASN A 103 -11.77 -2.38 12.74
C ASN A 103 -10.30 -2.68 13.05
N ALA A 104 -9.56 -1.80 13.74
CA ALA A 104 -8.13 -1.98 13.96
C ALA A 104 -7.76 -3.30 14.67
N ARG A 105 -8.68 -3.87 15.45
CA ARG A 105 -8.53 -5.17 16.13
C ARG A 105 -9.24 -6.33 15.42
N ASN A 106 -9.85 -6.08 14.26
CA ASN A 106 -10.52 -7.10 13.47
C ASN A 106 -9.46 -7.90 12.68
N PRO A 107 -9.30 -9.22 12.93
CA PRO A 107 -8.33 -10.03 12.21
C PRO A 107 -8.60 -10.12 10.70
N GLU A 108 -9.85 -9.90 10.27
CA GLU A 108 -10.26 -9.93 8.86
C GLU A 108 -10.04 -8.60 8.13
N LEU A 109 -9.55 -7.56 8.82
CA LEU A 109 -9.34 -6.24 8.22
C LEU A 109 -8.31 -6.29 7.07
N PHE A 110 -7.32 -7.15 7.18
CA PHE A 110 -6.22 -7.23 6.22
C PHE A 110 -6.18 -8.60 5.54
N GLY A 111 -5.94 -8.60 4.23
CA GLY A 111 -5.72 -9.80 3.45
C GLY A 111 -4.37 -10.47 3.75
N GLU A 112 -3.96 -11.33 2.82
CA GLU A 112 -2.65 -11.98 2.85
C GLU A 112 -1.52 -10.96 2.85
N GLU A 113 -0.41 -11.34 3.49
CA GLU A 113 0.82 -10.53 3.54
C GLU A 113 1.77 -10.97 2.45
N ILE A 114 2.30 -9.97 1.74
CA ILE A 114 3.35 -10.16 0.76
C ILE A 114 4.61 -9.48 1.32
N GLU A 115 5.71 -10.22 1.31
CA GLU A 115 7.02 -9.72 1.73
C GLU A 115 7.93 -9.55 0.52
N PHE A 116 8.47 -8.34 0.38
CA PHE A 116 9.42 -7.95 -0.64
C PHE A 116 10.79 -7.68 -0.05
N GLN A 117 11.82 -8.06 -0.80
CA GLN A 117 13.21 -7.71 -0.53
C GLN A 117 13.67 -6.62 -1.50
N LYS A 118 14.40 -5.64 -0.96
CA LYS A 118 14.97 -4.56 -1.77
C LYS A 118 16.11 -5.09 -2.63
N GLU A 119 16.07 -4.79 -3.92
CA GLU A 119 17.18 -5.04 -4.84
C GLU A 119 18.38 -4.14 -4.49
N LYS A 120 19.58 -4.61 -4.86
CA LYS A 120 20.83 -3.90 -4.61
C LYS A 120 21.05 -2.74 -5.56
#